data_AF-A0A1H0INW1-F1
#
_entry.id   AF-A0A1H0INW1-F1
#
_cell.length_a   1.000
_cell.length_b   1.000
_cell.length_c   1.000
_cell.angle_alpha   90.00
_cell.angle_beta   90.00
_cell.angle_gamma   90.00
#
_symmetry.space_group_name_H-M   'P 1'
#
loop_
_entity.id
_entity.type
_entity.pdbx_description
1 polymer ?
#
loop_
_entity_poly.entity_id
_entity_poly.type
_entity_poly.pdbx_seq_one_letter_code
_entity_poly.pdbx_strand_id
1 'polypeptide(L)'
;MIYEHKNPKRNCELPPELSTPKAMKYWERLEEEGFVDSNHQLCPSTSRQQAWYIAELFAEKLELKNTKWKPFQMLWGINNLAQEKQHSQDTGQLPNRAKDIDKIFED
;
A
#
# COMPACT_ATOMS: atom_id res chain seq x y z
N MET A 1 18.43 28.13 15.49
CA MET A 1 18.49 27.01 14.54
C MET A 1 17.51 25.97 15.02
N ILE A 2 16.54 25.63 14.18
CA ILE A 2 15.41 24.74 14.45
C ILE A 2 15.95 23.34 14.75
N TYR A 3 15.58 22.78 15.91
CA TYR A 3 15.84 21.39 16.26
C TYR A 3 14.94 20.52 15.40
N GLU A 4 15.43 20.12 14.22
CA GLU A 4 14.80 19.07 13.43
C GLU A 4 15.10 17.75 14.12
N HIS A 5 14.11 17.25 14.88
CA HIS A 5 14.12 15.89 15.42
C HIS A 5 14.16 14.90 14.24
N LYS A 6 15.35 14.57 13.77
CA LYS A 6 15.59 13.40 12.92
C LYS A 6 15.36 12.16 13.78
N ASN A 7 14.09 11.76 13.82
CA ASN A 7 13.63 10.48 14.33
C ASN A 7 14.52 9.38 13.71
N PRO A 8 15.17 8.50 14.50
CA PRO A 8 16.07 7.50 13.95
C PRO A 8 15.29 6.59 13.00
N LYS A 9 15.59 6.70 11.70
CA LYS A 9 15.12 5.83 10.63
C LYS A 9 15.30 4.38 11.07
N ARG A 10 14.20 3.73 11.45
CA ARG A 10 14.12 2.27 11.40
C ARG A 10 14.23 1.92 9.93
N ASN A 11 15.37 1.34 9.57
CA ASN A 11 15.75 0.99 8.22
C ASN A 11 14.93 -0.23 7.72
N CYS A 12 13.60 -0.11 7.69
CA CYS A 12 12.78 -0.93 6.81
C CYS A 12 12.92 -0.28 5.44
N GLU A 13 13.93 -0.69 4.69
CA GLU A 13 14.18 -0.19 3.34
C GLU A 13 12.95 -0.51 2.49
N LEU A 14 12.11 0.51 2.26
CA LEU A 14 11.05 0.42 1.27
C LEU A 14 11.69 -0.05 -0.05
N PRO A 15 11.06 -0.99 -0.78
CA PRO A 15 11.50 -1.35 -2.11
C PRO A 15 11.69 -0.06 -2.93
N PRO A 16 12.74 0.07 -3.75
CA PRO A 16 12.99 1.29 -4.50
C PRO A 16 11.79 1.67 -5.39
N GLU A 17 11.04 0.67 -5.87
CA GLU A 17 9.77 0.87 -6.57
C GLU A 17 8.72 1.63 -5.73
N LEU A 18 8.65 1.38 -4.42
CA LEU A 18 7.69 1.96 -3.48
C LEU A 18 8.24 3.19 -2.74
N SER A 19 9.48 3.60 -3.01
CA SER A 19 10.12 4.77 -2.39
C SER A 19 10.22 5.98 -3.34
N THR A 20 9.48 5.98 -4.45
CA THR A 20 9.47 7.11 -5.39
C THR A 20 8.71 8.32 -4.82
N PRO A 21 8.98 9.56 -5.27
CA PRO A 21 8.23 10.74 -4.82
C PRO A 21 6.72 10.62 -5.06
N LYS A 22 6.32 9.91 -6.13
CA LYS A 22 4.93 9.62 -6.43
C LYS A 22 4.34 8.63 -5.41
N ALA A 23 5.10 7.59 -5.06
CA ALA A 23 4.71 6.62 -4.04
C ALA A 23 4.48 7.29 -2.68
N MET A 24 5.39 8.19 -2.27
CA MET A 24 5.29 8.88 -0.97
C MET A 24 3.97 9.64 -0.81
N LYS A 25 3.48 10.30 -1.86
CA LYS A 25 2.16 10.98 -1.82
C LYS A 25 1.01 10.02 -1.49
N TYR A 26 1.02 8.82 -2.06
CA TYR A 26 -0.01 7.83 -1.78
C TYR A 26 0.18 7.20 -0.40
N TRP A 27 1.43 7.02 0.04
CA TRP A 27 1.73 6.55 1.40
C TRP A 27 1.19 7.49 2.47
N GLU A 28 1.40 8.80 2.32
CA GLU A 28 0.87 9.82 3.23
C GLU A 28 -0.66 9.75 3.30
N ARG A 29 -1.34 9.71 2.15
CA ARG A 29 -2.80 9.57 2.10
C ARG A 29 -3.32 8.25 2.71
N LEU A 30 -2.60 7.14 2.51
CA LEU A 30 -2.93 5.85 3.13
C LEU A 30 -2.77 5.88 4.65
N GLU A 31 -1.77 6.59 5.16
CA GLU A 31 -1.58 6.80 6.60
C GLU A 31 -2.72 7.66 7.16
N GLU A 32 -3.05 8.78 6.51
CA GLU A 32 -4.15 9.67 6.92
C GLU A 32 -5.50 8.94 7.00
N GLU A 33 -5.78 8.04 6.05
CA GLU A 33 -7.01 7.24 6.01
C GLU A 33 -6.98 6.00 6.94
N GLY A 34 -5.85 5.76 7.61
CA GLY A 34 -5.65 4.70 8.60
C GLY A 34 -5.45 3.30 8.00
N PHE A 35 -5.08 3.20 6.72
CA PHE A 35 -4.79 1.92 6.09
C PHE A 35 -3.39 1.40 6.41
N VAL A 36 -2.43 2.31 6.58
CA VAL A 36 -1.06 2.00 6.98
C VAL A 36 -0.61 2.84 8.17
N ASP A 37 0.42 2.38 8.86
CA ASP A 37 1.10 3.14 9.90
C ASP A 37 2.29 3.93 9.33
N SER A 38 2.97 4.67 10.21
CA SER A 38 4.16 5.48 9.86
C SER A 38 5.38 4.69 9.38
N ASN A 39 5.36 3.36 9.48
CA ASN A 39 6.35 2.49 8.86
C ASN A 39 5.88 1.91 7.52
N HIS A 40 4.77 2.41 6.97
CA HIS A 40 4.13 1.92 5.74
C HIS A 40 3.67 0.44 5.83
N GLN A 41 3.50 -0.08 7.05
CA GLN A 41 2.93 -1.40 7.29
C GLN A 41 1.41 -1.28 7.37
N LEU A 42 0.71 -2.36 7.02
CA LEU A 42 -0.74 -2.37 7.12
C LEU A 42 -1.17 -2.22 8.58
N CYS A 43 -2.14 -1.34 8.83
CA CYS A 43 -2.80 -1.26 10.12
C CYS A 43 -3.52 -2.59 10.45
N PRO A 44 -3.70 -2.93 11.73
CA PRO A 44 -4.44 -4.13 12.14
C PRO A 44 -5.92 -4.11 11.70
N SER A 45 -6.46 -2.93 11.43
CA SER A 45 -7.80 -2.73 10.86
C SER A 45 -7.87 -2.98 9.35
N THR A 46 -6.71 -3.06 8.68
CA THR A 46 -6.62 -3.25 7.23
C THR A 46 -6.67 -4.72 6.89
N SER A 47 -7.76 -5.12 6.24
CA SER A 47 -8.00 -6.50 5.84
C SER A 47 -7.14 -6.89 4.64
N ARG A 48 -6.90 -8.19 4.47
CA ARG A 48 -6.15 -8.72 3.31
C ARG A 48 -6.77 -8.36 1.96
N GLN A 49 -8.10 -8.25 1.91
CA GLN A 49 -8.82 -7.78 0.72
C GLN A 49 -8.49 -6.32 0.39
N GLN A 50 -8.38 -5.45 1.40
CA GLN A 50 -7.97 -4.07 1.22
C GLN A 50 -6.50 -4.01 0.79
N ALA A 51 -5.64 -4.85 1.37
CA ALA A 51 -4.22 -4.90 1.02
C ALA A 51 -3.97 -5.22 -0.46
N TRP A 52 -4.62 -6.24 -1.05
CA TRP A 52 -4.42 -6.52 -2.48
C TRP A 52 -4.95 -5.39 -3.36
N TYR A 53 -6.06 -4.76 -2.96
CA TYR A 53 -6.67 -3.68 -3.73
C TYR A 53 -5.82 -2.40 -3.70
N ILE A 54 -5.29 -2.05 -2.52
CA ILE A 54 -4.29 -0.99 -2.36
C ILE A 54 -3.07 -1.30 -3.23
N ALA A 55 -2.48 -2.50 -3.11
CA ALA A 55 -1.30 -2.87 -3.88
C ALA A 55 -1.55 -2.81 -5.40
N GLU A 56 -2.74 -3.18 -5.87
CA GLU A 56 -3.10 -3.10 -7.28
C GLU A 56 -3.16 -1.66 -7.79
N LEU A 57 -3.92 -0.79 -7.11
CA LEU A 57 -4.05 0.61 -7.50
C LEU A 57 -2.72 1.34 -7.39
N PHE A 58 -1.97 1.07 -6.32
CA PHE A 58 -0.64 1.64 -6.11
C PHE A 58 0.31 1.23 -7.23
N ALA A 59 0.33 -0.06 -7.60
CA ALA A 59 1.14 -0.54 -8.70
C ALA A 59 0.71 0.02 -10.06
N GLU A 60 -0.59 0.23 -10.29
CA GLU A 60 -1.10 0.88 -11.50
C GLU A 60 -0.61 2.32 -11.59
N LYS A 61 -0.74 3.09 -10.50
CA LYS A 61 -0.29 4.49 -10.45
C LYS A 61 1.23 4.62 -10.56
N LEU A 62 1.98 3.62 -10.11
CA LEU A 62 3.43 3.55 -10.29
C LEU A 62 3.86 2.87 -11.59
N GLU A 63 2.91 2.44 -12.43
CA GLU A 63 3.17 1.73 -13.69
C GLU A 63 4.08 0.48 -13.53
N LEU A 64 3.93 -0.24 -12.41
CA LEU A 64 4.68 -1.46 -12.11
C LEU A 64 4.15 -2.64 -12.95
N LYS A 65 4.72 -2.85 -14.14
CA LYS A 65 4.21 -3.84 -15.10
C LYS A 65 4.48 -5.29 -14.72
N ASN A 66 5.67 -5.61 -14.20
CA ASN A 66 6.11 -7.01 -14.04
C ASN A 66 6.18 -7.50 -12.59
N THR A 67 6.32 -6.59 -11.62
CA THR A 67 6.55 -6.93 -10.21
C THR A 67 5.57 -6.22 -9.29
N LYS A 68 4.31 -6.04 -9.72
CA LYS A 68 3.34 -5.29 -8.92
C LYS A 68 3.06 -5.84 -7.53
N TRP A 69 3.18 -7.14 -7.30
CA TRP A 69 2.82 -7.75 -6.01
C TRP A 69 4.03 -7.96 -5.09
N LYS A 70 5.18 -8.37 -5.65
CA LYS A 70 6.39 -8.71 -4.89
C LYS A 70 6.83 -7.67 -3.85
N PRO A 71 6.95 -6.37 -4.18
CA PRO A 71 7.44 -5.38 -3.23
C PRO A 71 6.47 -5.21 -2.06
N PHE A 72 5.15 -5.24 -2.29
CA PHE A 72 4.15 -5.17 -1.22
C PHE A 72 4.11 -6.45 -0.39
N GLN A 73 4.25 -7.62 -1.03
CA GLN A 73 4.32 -8.89 -0.31
C GLN A 73 5.53 -8.96 0.62
N MET A 74 6.69 -8.46 0.18
CA MET A 74 7.89 -8.37 1.02
C MET A 74 7.72 -7.32 2.12
N LEU A 75 7.14 -6.16 1.80
CA LEU A 75 6.93 -5.09 2.76
C LEU A 75 5.97 -5.49 3.89
N TRP A 76 4.82 -6.09 3.56
CA TRP A 76 3.77 -6.43 4.53
C TRP A 76 3.85 -7.86 5.06
N GLY A 77 4.80 -8.66 4.57
CA GLY A 77 4.91 -10.08 4.91
C GLY A 77 3.71 -10.94 4.48
N ILE A 78 2.93 -10.48 3.50
CA ILE A 78 1.73 -11.19 3.00
C ILE A 78 2.09 -11.98 1.75
N ASN A 79 1.63 -13.22 1.67
CA ASN A 79 1.78 -14.05 0.47
C ASN A 79 0.48 -14.11 -0.35
N ASN A 80 0.56 -14.52 -1.61
CA ASN A 80 -0.59 -14.86 -2.45
C ASN A 80 -1.62 -13.73 -2.72
N LEU A 81 -1.21 -12.45 -2.72
CA LEU A 81 -2.12 -11.33 -3.05
C LEU A 81 -2.80 -11.50 -4.42
N ALA A 82 -2.10 -12.07 -5.40
CA ALA A 82 -2.69 -12.37 -6.71
C ALA A 82 -3.84 -13.39 -6.65
N GLN A 83 -3.75 -14.39 -5.76
CA GLN A 83 -4.82 -15.37 -5.57
C GLN A 83 -6.02 -14.75 -4.86
N GLU A 84 -5.77 -13.88 -3.86
CA GLU A 84 -6.82 -13.13 -3.15
C GLU A 84 -7.62 -12.23 -4.11
N LYS A 85 -6.93 -11.58 -5.05
CA LYS A 85 -7.57 -10.84 -6.14
C LYS A 85 -8.47 -11.75 -6.96
N GLN A 86 -7.95 -12.88 -7.44
CA GLN A 86 -8.71 -13.81 -8.29
C GLN A 86 -9.98 -14.30 -7.58
N HIS A 87 -9.88 -14.65 -6.29
CA HIS A 87 -11.02 -15.04 -5.47
C HIS A 87 -12.04 -13.91 -5.29
N SER A 88 -11.57 -12.68 -5.05
CA SER A 88 -12.44 -11.50 -4.94
C SER A 88 -13.17 -11.20 -6.25
N GLN A 89 -12.52 -11.42 -7.40
CA GLN A 89 -13.14 -11.28 -8.72
C GLN A 89 -14.18 -12.37 -9.01
N ASP A 90 -13.89 -13.62 -8.65
CA ASP A 90 -14.81 -14.76 -8.81
C ASP A 90 -16.08 -14.57 -7.98
N THR A 91 -15.93 -14.07 -6.74
CA THR A 91 -17.04 -13.76 -5.85
C THR A 91 -17.75 -12.44 -6.16
N GLY A 92 -17.19 -11.60 -7.04
CA GLY A 92 -17.70 -10.27 -7.35
C GLY A 92 -17.70 -9.28 -6.17
N GLN A 93 -16.93 -9.55 -5.12
CA GLN A 93 -16.91 -8.74 -3.91
C GLN A 93 -15.70 -7.79 -3.90
N LEU A 94 -16.00 -6.49 -3.80
CA LEU A 94 -15.00 -5.47 -3.52
C LEU A 94 -14.66 -5.44 -2.02
N PRO A 95 -13.42 -5.07 -1.65
CA PRO A 95 -13.08 -4.89 -0.24
C PRO A 95 -13.94 -3.82 0.42
N ASN A 96 -14.16 -3.98 1.72
CA ASN A 96 -14.74 -2.90 2.51
C ASN A 96 -13.87 -1.63 2.37
N ARG A 97 -14.49 -0.45 2.36
CA ARG A 97 -13.83 0.84 2.09
C ARG A 97 -13.13 0.94 0.71
N ALA A 98 -13.50 0.13 -0.28
CA ALA A 98 -12.95 0.25 -1.65
C ALA A 98 -13.05 1.68 -2.22
N LYS A 99 -14.14 2.40 -1.93
CA LYS A 99 -14.33 3.80 -2.34
C LYS A 99 -13.33 4.76 -1.71
N ASP A 100 -12.99 4.56 -0.44
CA ASP A 100 -11.99 5.37 0.25
C ASP A 100 -10.61 5.12 -0.36
N ILE A 101 -10.31 3.85 -0.65
CA ILE A 101 -9.06 3.46 -1.32
C ILE A 101 -8.99 4.09 -2.72
N ASP A 102 -10.05 4.02 -3.51
CA ASP A 102 -10.09 4.63 -4.85
C ASP A 102 -9.78 6.14 -4.80
N LYS A 103 -10.40 6.85 -3.84
CA LYS A 103 -10.17 8.28 -3.59
C LYS A 103 -8.72 8.62 -3.23
N ILE A 104 -8.01 7.73 -2.53
CA ILE A 104 -6.58 7.92 -2.21
C ILE A 104 -5.74 7.97 -3.49
N PHE A 105 -6.08 7.14 -4.46
CA PHE A 105 -5.36 7.01 -5.73
C PHE A 105 -5.95 7.88 -6.86
N GLU A 106 -7.05 8.59 -6.62
CA GLU A 106 -7.57 9.64 -7.49
C GLU A 106 -6.56 10.81 -7.57
N ASP A 107 -6.28 11.28 -8.80
CA ASP A 107 -5.32 12.36 -9.08
C ASP A 107 -6.05 13.69 -9.23
#